data_AF-A0AAU3FHY3-F1
#
_entry.id   AF-A0AAU3FHY3-F1
#
_cell.length_a   1.000
_cell.length_b   1.000
_cell.length_c   1.000
_cell.angle_alpha   90.00
_cell.angle_beta   90.00
_cell.angle_gamma   90.00
#
_symmetry.space_group_name_H-M   'P 1'
#
loop_
_entity.id
_entity.type
_entity.pdbx_description
1 polymer ?
#
loop_
_entity_poly.entity_id
_entity_poly.type
_entity_poly.pdbx_seq_one_letter_code
_entity_poly.pdbx_strand_id
1 'polypeptide(L)'
;MTPPMPPGPEPLGPLLARLRLARGRSQQFLAAELCAASGVPTLSRHEVSRWERQLRVPGDFWLGWLAVTLAVPVELLAEAAEHSRPARRGTPPAGPARPRAGGTATRRPRLRGGPSPAPTGATTRPAPPSGRPVHRAGRRSPPATRR
;
A
#
# COMPACT_ATOMS: atom_id res chain seq x y z
N MET A 1 -0.19 -37.17 18.16
CA MET A 1 -0.58 -35.76 18.16
C MET A 1 0.68 -34.94 17.95
N THR A 2 0.98 -34.58 16.69
CA THR A 2 2.14 -33.75 16.38
C THR A 2 1.87 -32.34 16.91
N PRO A 3 2.72 -31.75 17.77
CA PRO A 3 2.56 -30.35 18.10
C PRO A 3 2.65 -29.55 16.80
N PRO A 4 1.73 -28.59 16.54
CA PRO A 4 1.90 -27.72 15.39
C PRO A 4 3.25 -27.03 15.56
N MET A 5 4.07 -27.07 14.50
CA MET A 5 5.30 -26.29 14.45
C MET A 5 5.02 -24.87 14.95
N PRO A 6 5.97 -24.22 15.64
CA PRO A 6 5.82 -22.81 15.96
C PRO A 6 5.40 -22.11 14.67
N PRO A 7 4.34 -21.29 14.69
CA PRO A 7 3.96 -20.55 13.50
C PRO A 7 5.23 -19.86 13.02
N GLY A 8 5.64 -20.14 11.78
CA GLY A 8 6.65 -19.32 11.12
C GLY A 8 6.22 -17.85 11.23
N PRO A 9 7.16 -16.90 11.07
CA PRO A 9 6.87 -15.48 11.20
C PRO A 9 5.54 -15.11 10.54
N GLU A 10 4.62 -14.54 11.31
CA GLU A 10 3.24 -14.29 10.86
C GLU A 10 3.26 -13.30 9.69
N PRO A 11 2.63 -13.60 8.54
CA PRO A 11 2.49 -12.63 7.47
C PRO A 11 1.71 -11.40 7.94
N LEU A 12 2.04 -10.24 7.37
CA LEU A 12 1.51 -8.94 7.78
C LEU A 12 -0.01 -8.88 7.75
N GLY A 13 -0.65 -9.55 6.80
CA GLY A 13 -2.09 -9.43 6.53
C GLY A 13 -2.93 -10.01 7.66
N PRO A 14 -2.74 -11.31 7.99
CA PRO A 14 -3.33 -11.91 9.19
C PRO A 14 -3.03 -11.13 10.47
N LEU A 15 -1.78 -10.65 10.64
CA LEU A 15 -1.38 -9.83 11.79
C LEU A 15 -2.20 -8.53 11.87
N LEU A 16 -2.32 -7.79 10.76
CA LEU A 16 -3.11 -6.56 10.69
C LEU A 16 -4.59 -6.81 10.98
N ALA A 17 -5.17 -7.87 10.42
CA ALA A 17 -6.57 -8.25 10.67
C ALA A 17 -6.79 -8.56 12.16
N ARG A 18 -5.89 -9.32 12.78
CA ARG A 18 -5.93 -9.66 14.20
C ARG A 18 -5.82 -8.41 15.08
N LEU A 19 -4.86 -7.53 14.83
CA LEU A 19 -4.68 -6.28 15.58
C LEU A 19 -5.88 -5.34 15.45
N ARG A 20 -6.47 -5.26 14.25
CA ARG A 20 -7.69 -4.47 14.01
C ARG A 20 -8.89 -5.04 14.75
N LEU A 21 -9.11 -6.36 14.67
CA LEU A 21 -10.24 -7.03 15.31
C LEU A 21 -10.14 -7.01 16.84
N ALA A 22 -8.93 -7.12 17.40
CA ALA A 22 -8.69 -6.97 18.85
C ALA A 22 -9.13 -5.59 19.38
N ARG A 23 -9.20 -4.58 18.51
CA ARG A 23 -9.70 -3.24 18.82
C ARG A 23 -11.18 -3.03 18.50
N GLY A 24 -11.89 -4.04 18.01
CA GLY A 24 -13.29 -3.91 17.58
C GLY A 24 -13.49 -2.98 16.38
N ARG A 25 -12.44 -2.72 15.59
CA ARG A 25 -12.50 -1.74 14.48
C ARG A 25 -12.87 -2.43 13.17
N SER A 26 -13.73 -1.78 12.38
CA SER A 26 -13.98 -2.20 10.99
C SER A 26 -12.84 -1.72 10.06
N GLN A 27 -12.69 -2.34 8.89
CA GLN A 27 -11.71 -1.89 7.88
C GLN A 27 -11.97 -0.43 7.44
N GLN A 28 -13.25 -0.05 7.33
CA GLN A 28 -13.65 1.31 6.99
C GLN A 28 -13.25 2.31 8.09
N PHE A 29 -13.40 1.93 9.36
CA PHE A 29 -12.98 2.75 10.48
C PHE A 29 -11.46 2.91 10.53
N LEU A 30 -10.70 1.81 10.38
CA LEU A 30 -9.24 1.87 10.32
C LEU A 30 -8.75 2.75 9.16
N ALA A 31 -9.39 2.65 7.99
CA ALA A 31 -9.05 3.51 6.85
C ALA A 31 -9.30 5.00 7.15
N ALA A 32 -10.40 5.33 7.82
CA ALA A 32 -10.71 6.71 8.22
C ALA A 32 -9.70 7.23 9.24
N GLU A 33 -9.32 6.43 10.24
CA GLU A 33 -8.28 6.81 11.21
C GLU A 33 -6.91 7.00 10.56
N LEU A 34 -6.52 6.13 9.63
CA LEU A 34 -5.26 6.27 8.90
C LEU A 34 -5.24 7.56 8.08
N CYS A 35 -6.32 7.89 7.39
CA CYS A 35 -6.45 9.16 6.68
C CYS A 35 -6.38 10.36 7.63
N ALA A 36 -7.05 10.29 8.78
CA ALA A 36 -7.05 11.37 9.77
C ALA A 36 -5.67 11.56 10.41
N ALA A 37 -4.98 10.47 10.77
CA ALA A 37 -3.66 10.51 11.39
C ALA A 37 -2.58 10.98 10.40
N SER A 38 -2.60 10.44 9.18
CA SER A 38 -1.59 10.76 8.16
C SER A 38 -1.78 12.11 7.47
N GLY A 39 -2.99 12.69 7.55
CA GLY A 39 -3.37 13.85 6.75
C GLY A 39 -3.53 13.54 5.24
N VAL A 40 -3.47 12.27 4.84
CA VAL A 40 -3.55 11.85 3.43
C VAL A 40 -4.89 11.14 3.17
N PRO A 41 -5.87 11.80 2.51
CA PRO A 41 -7.22 11.25 2.31
C PRO A 41 -7.33 10.31 1.11
N THR A 42 -6.32 9.45 0.88
CA THR A 42 -6.27 8.56 -0.30
C THR A 42 -6.55 7.10 0.02
N LEU A 43 -6.59 6.73 1.31
CA LEU A 43 -6.72 5.35 1.73
C LEU A 43 -8.20 4.98 1.90
N SER A 44 -8.62 3.89 1.25
CA SER A 44 -9.98 3.35 1.35
C SER A 44 -10.01 2.01 2.08
N ARG A 45 -11.20 1.58 2.53
CA ARG A 45 -11.41 0.23 3.10
C ARG A 45 -10.88 -0.90 2.21
N HIS A 46 -10.89 -0.71 0.88
CA HIS A 46 -10.43 -1.73 -0.06
C HIS A 46 -8.91 -1.89 -0.02
N GLU A 47 -8.18 -0.80 0.23
CA GLU A 47 -6.73 -0.86 0.39
C GLU A 47 -6.36 -1.63 1.67
N VAL A 48 -7.07 -1.36 2.77
CA VAL A 48 -6.97 -2.17 4.01
C VAL A 48 -7.27 -3.64 3.74
N SER A 49 -8.36 -3.93 3.01
CA SER A 49 -8.72 -5.29 2.63
C SER A 49 -7.63 -5.99 1.80
N ARG A 50 -6.99 -5.28 0.87
CA ARG A 50 -5.86 -5.82 0.08
C ARG A 50 -4.67 -6.17 0.97
N TRP A 51 -4.36 -5.33 1.96
CA TRP A 51 -3.25 -5.60 2.89
C TRP A 51 -3.54 -6.80 3.78
N GLU A 52 -4.73 -6.86 4.38
CA GLU A 52 -5.17 -7.97 5.24
C GLU A 52 -5.19 -9.31 4.50
N ARG A 53 -5.55 -9.30 3.22
CA ARG A 53 -5.59 -10.49 2.36
C ARG A 53 -4.26 -10.81 1.68
N GLN A 54 -3.18 -10.11 2.01
CA GLN A 54 -1.86 -10.31 1.42
C GLN A 54 -1.82 -10.10 -0.10
N LEU A 55 -2.77 -9.34 -0.64
CA LEU A 55 -2.77 -8.96 -2.05
C LEU A 55 -1.79 -7.84 -2.34
N ARG A 56 -1.41 -7.07 -1.31
CA ARG A 56 -0.41 -6.00 -1.38
C ARG A 56 0.25 -5.81 -0.03
N VAL A 57 1.54 -5.53 -0.03
CA VAL A 57 2.27 -5.10 1.16
C VAL A 57 2.27 -3.56 1.21
N PRO A 58 1.83 -2.92 2.31
CA PRO A 58 1.96 -1.47 2.49
C PRO A 58 3.43 -1.06 2.49
N GLY A 59 3.72 0.12 1.94
CA GLY A 59 5.06 0.71 2.02
C GLY A 59 5.33 1.34 3.38
N ASP A 60 6.58 1.73 3.62
CA ASP A 60 7.08 2.20 4.92
C ASP A 60 6.29 3.39 5.48
N PHE A 61 5.87 4.32 4.63
CA PHE A 61 4.99 5.43 5.03
C PHE A 61 3.72 4.93 5.72
N TRP A 62 3.03 3.95 5.12
CA TRP A 62 1.81 3.40 5.70
C TRP A 62 2.08 2.47 6.87
N LEU A 63 3.22 1.78 6.90
CA LEU A 63 3.64 0.98 8.06
C LEU A 63 3.81 1.85 9.31
N GLY A 64 4.44 3.03 9.18
CA GLY A 64 4.57 3.98 10.28
C GLY A 64 3.21 4.44 10.82
N TRP A 65 2.28 4.82 9.93
CA TRP A 65 0.93 5.22 10.35
C TRP A 65 0.11 4.06 10.92
N LEU A 66 0.26 2.85 10.37
CA LEU A 66 -0.35 1.64 10.94
C LEU A 66 0.14 1.38 12.36
N ALA A 67 1.43 1.53 12.63
CA ALA A 67 2.02 1.36 13.96
C ALA A 67 1.40 2.35 14.96
N VAL A 68 1.27 3.63 14.56
CA VAL A 68 0.61 4.66 15.38
C VAL A 68 -0.86 4.35 15.62
N THR A 69 -1.64 4.09 14.56
CA THR A 69 -3.09 3.88 14.67
C THR A 69 -3.47 2.59 15.41
N LEU A 70 -2.67 1.54 15.23
CA LEU A 70 -2.82 0.26 15.93
C LEU A 70 -2.04 0.22 17.25
N ALA A 71 -1.40 1.32 17.67
CA ALA A 71 -0.53 1.41 18.85
C ALA A 71 0.30 0.13 19.08
N VAL A 72 1.09 -0.23 18.07
CA VAL A 72 2.07 -1.32 18.11
C VAL A 72 3.43 -0.80 17.66
N PRO A 73 4.55 -1.46 18.02
CA PRO A 73 5.86 -1.13 17.47
C PRO A 73 5.87 -1.25 15.94
N VAL A 74 6.58 -0.35 15.26
CA VAL A 74 6.67 -0.36 13.80
C VAL A 74 7.53 -1.53 13.31
N GLU A 75 8.49 -1.97 14.12
CA GLU A 75 9.40 -3.09 13.88
C GLU A 75 8.62 -4.39 13.71
N LEU A 76 7.61 -4.61 14.56
CA LEU A 76 6.72 -5.77 14.47
C LEU A 76 5.98 -5.80 13.12
N LEU A 77 5.55 -4.65 12.61
CA LEU A 77 4.90 -4.57 11.30
C LEU A 77 5.92 -4.67 10.15
N ALA A 78 7.11 -4.12 10.32
CA ALA A 78 8.18 -4.17 9.33
C ALA A 78 8.68 -5.60 9.12
N GLU A 79 8.95 -6.34 10.19
CA GLU A 79 9.38 -7.75 10.14
C GLU A 79 8.31 -8.62 9.44
N ALA A 80 7.04 -8.45 9.80
CA ALA A 80 5.94 -9.15 9.14
C ALA A 80 5.81 -8.75 7.66
N ALA A 81 6.05 -7.48 7.33
CA ALA A 81 6.05 -6.99 5.94
C ALA A 81 7.17 -7.61 5.11
N GLU A 82 8.39 -7.74 5.67
CA GLU A 82 9.50 -8.43 5.01
C GLU A 82 9.15 -9.90 4.75
N HIS A 83 8.54 -10.59 5.71
CA HIS A 83 8.12 -11.98 5.53
C HIS A 83 6.99 -12.13 4.49
N SER A 84 6.18 -11.09 4.31
CA SER A 84 5.07 -11.06 3.36
C SER A 84 5.50 -10.74 1.93
N ARG A 85 6.69 -10.14 1.75
CA ARG A 85 7.20 -9.85 0.41
C ARG A 85 7.54 -11.19 -0.24
N PRO A 86 7.07 -11.44 -1.47
CA PRO A 86 7.54 -12.62 -2.19
C PRO A 86 9.05 -12.52 -2.24
N ALA A 87 9.74 -13.56 -1.77
CA ALA A 87 11.18 -13.67 -1.95
C ALA A 87 11.43 -13.36 -3.42
N ARG A 88 12.04 -12.21 -3.70
CA ARG A 88 12.48 -11.92 -5.06
C ARG A 88 13.34 -13.13 -5.37
N ARG A 89 12.86 -14.02 -6.24
CA ARG A 89 13.71 -15.01 -6.90
C ARG A 89 14.85 -14.15 -7.39
N GLY A 90 16.00 -14.30 -6.72
CA GLY A 90 17.15 -13.46 -6.98
C GLY A 90 17.29 -13.43 -8.49
N THR A 91 17.39 -12.25 -9.07
CA THR A 91 18.24 -12.17 -10.25
C THR A 91 19.54 -12.82 -9.77
N PRO A 92 19.92 -14.01 -10.28
CA PRO A 92 21.21 -14.56 -9.89
C PRO A 92 22.23 -13.44 -10.15
N PRO A 93 23.19 -13.19 -9.26
CA PRO A 93 24.29 -12.30 -9.62
C PRO A 93 24.78 -12.82 -10.97
N ALA A 94 24.81 -11.95 -11.99
CA ALA A 94 25.34 -12.30 -13.28
C ALA A 94 26.67 -13.02 -13.01
N GLY A 95 26.70 -14.34 -13.25
CA GLY A 95 27.87 -15.14 -12.94
C GLY A 95 29.10 -14.50 -13.58
N PRO A 96 30.29 -14.67 -12.99
CA PRO A 96 31.49 -14.03 -13.52
C PRO A 96 31.59 -14.35 -15.01
N ALA A 97 31.55 -13.31 -15.83
CA ALA A 97 31.68 -13.42 -17.27
C ALA A 97 32.94 -14.23 -17.56
N ARG A 98 32.78 -15.43 -18.11
CA ARG A 98 33.91 -16.17 -18.69
C ARG A 98 34.59 -15.23 -19.70
N PRO A 99 35.91 -15.03 -19.63
CA PRO A 99 36.60 -14.26 -20.65
C PRO A 99 36.49 -15.03 -21.97
N ARG A 100 35.68 -14.50 -22.91
CA ARG A 100 35.76 -14.89 -24.31
C ARG A 100 37.01 -14.24 -24.88
N ALA A 101 38.08 -15.02 -24.96
CA ALA A 101 39.25 -14.69 -25.74
C ALA A 101 38.90 -14.67 -27.24
N GLY A 102 39.38 -13.64 -27.93
CA GLY A 102 39.69 -13.70 -29.37
C GLY A 102 38.64 -13.12 -30.32
N GLY A 103 38.90 -11.91 -30.83
CA GLY A 103 38.20 -11.34 -31.98
C GLY A 103 38.54 -9.87 -32.21
N THR A 104 39.62 -9.63 -32.93
CA THR A 104 40.17 -8.31 -33.29
C THR A 104 39.21 -7.44 -34.13
N ALA A 105 39.21 -6.15 -33.76
CA ALA A 105 38.82 -4.92 -34.45
C ALA A 105 38.31 -4.97 -35.91
N THR A 106 37.26 -4.17 -36.18
CA THR A 106 37.28 -3.17 -37.26
C THR A 106 36.45 -1.95 -36.88
N ARG A 107 37.01 -0.79 -37.23
CA ARG A 107 36.63 0.58 -36.90
C ARG A 107 35.74 1.15 -38.01
N ARG A 108 34.91 2.16 -37.66
CA ARG A 108 34.30 3.26 -38.47
C ARG A 108 32.81 3.07 -38.89
N PRO A 109 32.10 4.15 -39.25
CA PRO A 109 31.99 5.46 -38.58
C PRO A 109 30.52 5.92 -38.42
N ARG A 110 30.35 7.06 -37.72
CA ARG A 110 29.09 7.76 -37.42
C ARG A 110 28.42 8.38 -38.66
N LEU A 111 27.08 8.30 -38.72
CA LEU A 111 26.17 9.20 -39.44
C LEU A 111 25.01 9.49 -38.47
N ARG A 112 24.94 10.66 -37.82
CA ARG A 112 24.37 11.96 -38.25
C ARG A 112 22.88 11.86 -38.64
N GLY A 113 22.04 12.55 -37.86
CA GLY A 113 20.62 12.87 -38.14
C GLY A 113 19.72 12.38 -37.02
N GLY A 114 19.32 13.19 -36.04
CA GLY A 114 18.34 14.28 -36.17
C GLY A 114 17.48 14.31 -34.89
N PRO A 115 16.66 15.34 -34.66
CA PRO A 115 16.64 16.04 -33.37
C PRO A 115 15.65 15.53 -32.33
N SER A 116 16.00 15.87 -31.08
CA SER A 116 15.15 15.90 -29.89
C SER A 116 13.91 16.77 -30.08
N PRO A 117 12.77 16.37 -29.50
CA PRO A 117 11.85 17.36 -28.92
C PRO A 117 11.88 17.30 -27.39
N ALA A 118 11.93 18.50 -26.80
CA ALA A 118 11.85 18.78 -25.38
C ALA A 118 10.48 18.38 -24.78
N PRO A 119 10.37 18.29 -23.43
CA PRO A 119 9.09 18.06 -22.76
C PRO A 119 8.26 19.34 -22.73
N THR A 120 7.15 19.36 -23.48
CA THR A 120 6.10 20.38 -23.31
C THR A 120 5.19 19.95 -22.17
N GLY A 121 5.12 20.78 -21.13
CA GLY A 121 4.31 20.52 -19.95
C GLY A 121 2.81 20.51 -20.22
N ALA A 122 2.07 19.91 -19.30
CA ALA A 122 0.76 20.41 -18.87
C ALA A 122 0.33 19.63 -17.61
N THR A 123 0.48 20.30 -16.46
CA THR A 123 -0.35 20.07 -15.28
C THR A 123 -1.82 20.06 -15.70
N THR A 124 -2.53 18.95 -15.53
CA THR A 124 -3.97 18.97 -15.28
C THR A 124 -4.34 17.79 -14.39
N ARG A 125 -4.49 18.12 -13.10
CA ARG A 125 -5.15 17.32 -12.08
C ARG A 125 -6.67 17.43 -12.31
N PRO A 126 -7.41 16.37 -12.66
CA PRO A 126 -8.85 16.41 -12.52
C PRO A 126 -9.21 16.30 -11.03
N ALA A 127 -9.86 17.34 -10.52
CA ALA A 127 -10.52 17.33 -9.21
C ALA A 127 -11.77 16.41 -9.27
N PRO A 128 -12.11 15.69 -8.20
CA PRO A 128 -13.37 14.96 -8.14
C PRO A 128 -14.55 15.93 -7.97
N PRO A 129 -15.71 15.71 -8.62
CA PRO A 129 -16.92 16.45 -8.29
C PRO A 129 -17.39 16.04 -6.88
N SER A 130 -17.45 17.04 -6.00
CA SER A 130 -18.11 16.99 -4.70
C SER A 130 -19.61 16.70 -4.86
N GLY A 131 -19.98 15.42 -4.89
CA GLY A 131 -21.37 14.99 -4.76
C GLY A 131 -21.70 14.73 -3.29
N ARG A 132 -22.18 15.76 -2.56
CA ARG A 132 -22.83 15.59 -1.25
C ARG A 132 -24.35 15.69 -1.39
N PRO A 133 -25.10 15.09 -0.46
CA PRO A 133 -26.40 14.48 -0.72
C PRO A 133 -27.56 15.46 -0.54
N VAL A 134 -28.58 15.32 -1.38
CA VAL A 134 -29.91 15.89 -1.15
C VAL A 134 -30.85 14.81 -0.59
N HIS A 135 -30.71 14.49 0.70
CA HIS A 135 -31.81 13.87 1.43
C HIS A 135 -32.69 14.96 2.03
N ARG A 136 -33.69 15.35 1.24
CA ARG A 136 -34.88 16.07 1.70
C ARG A 136 -35.70 15.14 2.60
N ALA A 137 -35.37 15.09 3.88
CA ALA A 137 -36.26 14.52 4.89
C ALA A 137 -37.32 15.55 5.25
N GLY A 138 -38.47 15.45 4.58
CA GLY A 138 -39.68 16.12 5.01
C GLY A 138 -40.43 15.27 6.05
N ARG A 139 -41.13 16.00 6.94
CA ARG A 139 -42.31 15.62 7.76
C ARG A 139 -41.99 15.15 9.19
N ARG A 140 -42.28 16.00 10.19
CA ARG A 140 -43.49 16.06 11.07
C ARG A 140 -43.34 15.05 12.24
N SER A 141 -43.44 15.38 13.53
CA SER A 141 -44.39 16.22 14.29
C SER A 141 -43.86 16.52 15.72
N PRO A 142 -44.46 17.50 16.46
CA PRO A 142 -44.05 17.89 17.82
C PRO A 142 -44.65 17.01 18.93
N PRO A 143 -44.11 17.07 20.18
CA PRO A 143 -44.68 16.38 21.32
C PRO A 143 -45.81 17.18 21.97
N ALA A 144 -46.95 16.54 22.17
CA ALA A 144 -47.95 16.98 23.13
C ALA A 144 -48.49 15.74 23.86
N THR A 145 -48.11 15.54 25.12
CA THR A 145 -49.10 15.36 26.18
C THR A 145 -48.50 15.69 27.55
N ARG A 146 -49.30 16.47 28.28
CA ARG A 146 -49.23 16.98 29.64
C ARG A 146 -49.41 15.87 30.68
N ARG A 147 -48.80 16.02 31.87
CA ARG A 147 -49.51 15.82 33.14
C ARG A 147 -48.89 16.65 34.26
#